data_AF-M5BIF2-F1
#
_entry.id   AF-M5BIF2-F1
#
_cell.length_a   1.000
_cell.length_b   1.000
_cell.length_c   1.000
_cell.angle_alpha   90.00
_cell.angle_beta   90.00
_cell.angle_gamma   90.00
#
_symmetry.space_group_name_H-M   'P 1'
#
loop_
_entity.id
_entity.type
_entity.pdbx_description
1 polymer ?
#
loop_
_entity_poly.entity_id
_entity_poly.type
_entity_poly.pdbx_seq_one_letter_code
_entity_poly.pdbx_strand_id
1 'polypeptide(L)'
;MFSVARAGQDGYHHRTELNKKIYRIGLGSDAANARTESDATDKAITPLGGFPHYGIVKNDFLMLKGSIPGTKKRVITIRKSLMVHTSRRDLEKVQLKFIDTSSKFGHGAFQTKAEKSAFLGTLKKRD
;
A
#
# COMPACT_ATOMS: atom_id res chain seq x y z
N MET A 1 10.66 -34.35 25.18
CA MET A 1 10.51 -34.55 23.71
C MET A 1 10.33 -33.19 23.06
N PHE A 2 10.95 -32.94 21.90
CA PHE A 2 10.97 -31.60 21.28
C PHE A 2 9.62 -31.18 20.65
N SER A 3 8.73 -32.13 20.39
CA SER A 3 7.42 -31.89 19.76
C SER A 3 6.36 -31.32 20.71
N VAL A 4 6.60 -31.32 22.03
CA VAL A 4 5.68 -30.73 23.01
C VAL A 4 5.83 -29.21 22.97
N ALA A 5 4.74 -28.48 22.79
CA ALA A 5 4.75 -27.02 22.73
C ALA A 5 5.26 -26.42 24.06
N ARG A 6 6.13 -25.42 23.97
CA ARG A 6 6.70 -24.71 25.12
C ARG A 6 6.74 -23.21 24.83
N ALA A 7 6.75 -22.41 25.90
CA ALA A 7 7.02 -20.98 25.78
C ALA A 7 8.42 -20.72 25.24
N GLY A 8 8.59 -19.61 24.51
CA GLY A 8 9.84 -19.22 23.89
C GLY A 8 9.69 -17.94 23.07
N GLN A 9 10.67 -17.65 22.22
CA GLN A 9 10.65 -16.49 21.34
C GLN A 9 9.47 -16.56 20.35
N ASP A 10 8.66 -15.50 20.30
CA ASP A 10 7.62 -15.31 19.30
C ASP A 10 7.83 -13.97 18.55
N GLY A 11 7.85 -14.03 17.21
CA GLY A 11 8.17 -12.89 16.35
C GLY A 11 9.67 -12.70 16.05
N TYR A 12 9.97 -11.71 15.21
CA TYR A 12 11.30 -11.43 14.63
C TYR A 12 11.94 -12.58 13.85
N HIS A 13 11.17 -13.61 13.51
CA HIS A 13 11.67 -14.70 12.68
C HIS A 13 11.85 -14.29 11.22
N HIS A 14 12.90 -14.78 10.57
CA HIS A 14 13.06 -14.66 9.13
C HIS A 14 11.98 -15.50 8.41
N ARG A 15 11.33 -14.91 7.41
CA ARG A 15 10.25 -15.53 6.63
C ARG A 15 10.41 -15.16 5.16
N THR A 16 10.10 -16.12 4.29
CA THR A 16 10.02 -15.92 2.85
C THR A 16 8.61 -16.28 2.42
N GLU A 17 7.89 -15.31 1.87
CA GLU A 17 6.60 -15.55 1.23
C GLU A 17 6.77 -15.55 -0.28
N LEU A 18 6.11 -16.49 -0.96
CA LEU A 18 6.20 -16.67 -2.40
C LEU A 18 4.93 -16.14 -3.10
N ASN A 19 5.04 -15.93 -4.41
CA ASN A 19 3.90 -15.70 -5.32
C ASN A 19 3.08 -14.43 -4.98
N LYS A 20 3.76 -13.37 -4.55
CA LYS A 20 3.15 -12.05 -4.35
C LYS A 20 3.08 -11.30 -5.68
N LYS A 21 1.87 -11.16 -6.21
CA LYS A 21 1.62 -10.47 -7.47
C LYS A 21 1.85 -8.96 -7.30
N ILE A 22 2.56 -8.36 -8.27
CA ILE A 22 2.73 -6.91 -8.36
C ILE A 22 1.50 -6.35 -9.08
N TYR A 23 0.84 -5.36 -8.48
CA TYR A 23 -0.30 -4.66 -9.05
C TYR A 23 0.10 -3.35 -9.73
N ARG A 24 1.10 -2.65 -9.19
CA ARG A 24 1.59 -1.39 -9.75
C ARG A 24 3.06 -1.20 -9.43
N ILE A 25 3.81 -0.71 -10.40
CA ILE A 25 5.13 -0.10 -10.24
C ILE A 25 4.90 1.39 -10.46
N GLY A 26 5.04 2.18 -9.41
CA GLY A 26 4.77 3.62 -9.45
C GLY A 26 6.05 4.42 -9.39
N LEU A 27 6.07 5.53 -10.13
CA LEU A 27 7.18 6.48 -10.15
C LEU A 27 6.97 7.56 -9.09
N GLY A 28 8.03 7.91 -8.36
CA GLY A 28 8.00 8.96 -7.34
C GLY A 28 7.89 10.37 -7.94
N SER A 29 8.33 10.54 -9.18
CA SER A 29 8.22 11.81 -9.91
C SER A 29 6.80 12.16 -10.37
N ASP A 30 5.91 11.17 -10.44
CA ASP A 30 4.52 11.36 -10.85
C ASP A 30 3.65 11.79 -9.66
N ALA A 31 3.15 13.03 -9.71
CA ALA A 31 2.28 13.60 -8.69
C ALA A 31 0.89 12.94 -8.64
N ALA A 32 0.47 12.27 -9.71
CA ALA A 32 -0.82 11.59 -9.85
C ALA A 32 -0.66 10.05 -9.86
N ASN A 33 0.35 9.52 -9.17
CA ASN A 33 0.70 8.09 -9.20
C ASN A 33 -0.36 7.12 -8.63
N ALA A 34 -1.45 7.61 -8.03
CA ALA A 34 -2.61 6.81 -7.64
C ALA A 34 -3.85 7.01 -8.55
N ARG A 35 -3.73 7.78 -9.62
CA ARG A 35 -4.72 7.87 -10.69
C ARG A 35 -4.85 6.55 -11.45
N THR A 36 -6.02 6.28 -12.03
CA THR A 36 -6.27 5.13 -12.89
C THR A 36 -7.02 5.57 -14.15
N GLU A 37 -7.23 4.67 -15.11
CA GLU A 37 -8.06 4.96 -16.29
C GLU A 37 -9.53 5.18 -15.92
N SER A 38 -10.02 4.53 -14.86
CA SER A 38 -11.41 4.64 -14.40
C SER A 38 -11.64 5.75 -13.38
N ASP A 39 -10.60 6.20 -12.68
CA ASP A 39 -10.63 7.27 -11.69
C ASP A 39 -9.62 8.35 -12.10
N ALA A 40 -10.15 9.42 -12.71
CA ALA A 40 -9.37 10.53 -13.25
C ALA A 40 -8.91 11.54 -12.19
N THR A 41 -9.17 11.28 -10.90
CA THR A 41 -8.77 12.18 -9.81
C THR A 41 -7.25 12.22 -9.69
N ASP A 42 -6.66 13.41 -9.77
CA ASP A 42 -5.22 13.60 -9.56
C ASP A 42 -4.90 13.47 -8.06
N LYS A 43 -4.37 12.30 -7.70
CA LYS A 43 -4.00 11.96 -6.33
C LYS A 43 -2.72 11.13 -6.29
N ALA A 44 -1.93 11.37 -5.26
CA ALA A 44 -0.75 10.59 -4.95
C ALA A 44 -1.10 9.35 -4.11
N ILE A 45 -0.23 8.34 -4.12
CA ILE A 45 -0.36 7.07 -3.39
C ILE A 45 -0.34 7.26 -1.88
N THR A 46 0.23 8.37 -1.42
CA THR A 46 0.26 8.69 0.01
C THR A 46 -1.13 9.11 0.46
N PRO A 47 -1.74 8.43 1.46
CA PRO A 47 -3.06 8.79 1.94
C PRO A 47 -3.07 10.16 2.62
N LEU A 48 -4.26 10.75 2.81
CA LEU A 48 -4.41 11.98 3.56
C LEU A 48 -3.81 11.85 4.97
N GLY A 49 -2.84 12.71 5.29
CA GLY A 49 -2.10 12.67 6.56
C GLY A 49 -0.88 11.73 6.57
N GLY A 50 -0.63 10.99 5.49
CA GLY A 50 0.50 10.06 5.36
C GLY A 50 0.22 8.66 5.89
N PHE A 51 1.11 7.73 5.59
CA PHE A 51 1.03 6.37 6.14
C PHE A 51 1.37 6.41 7.65
N PRO A 52 0.50 5.91 8.54
CA PRO A 52 0.73 5.97 9.98
C PRO A 52 2.03 5.25 10.36
N HIS A 53 2.88 5.94 11.09
CA HIS A 53 4.23 5.49 11.47
C HIS A 53 5.19 5.24 10.29
N TYR A 54 4.93 5.79 9.10
CA TYR A 54 5.91 5.81 8.00
C TYR A 54 6.09 7.23 7.46
N GLY A 55 5.00 7.88 7.05
CA GLY A 55 5.00 9.21 6.47
C GLY A 55 4.65 9.19 4.99
N ILE A 56 5.34 10.01 4.21
CA ILE A 56 5.05 10.28 2.80
C ILE A 56 5.95 9.42 1.90
N VAL A 57 5.36 8.78 0.90
CA VAL A 57 6.10 8.07 -0.15
C VAL A 57 6.45 9.07 -1.25
N LYS A 58 7.73 9.47 -1.31
CA LYS A 58 8.26 10.42 -2.30
C LYS A 58 8.98 9.75 -3.48
N ASN A 59 9.37 8.50 -3.30
CA ASN A 59 10.19 7.75 -4.25
C ASN A 59 9.32 6.73 -4.99
N ASP A 60 9.94 6.04 -5.95
CA ASP A 60 9.35 4.90 -6.64
C ASP A 60 8.87 3.84 -5.65
N PHE A 61 7.77 3.16 -5.99
CA PHE A 61 7.13 2.21 -5.12
C PHE A 61 6.57 1.01 -5.87
N LEU A 62 6.36 -0.07 -5.11
CA LEU A 62 5.69 -1.28 -5.56
C LEU A 62 4.42 -1.49 -4.74
N MET A 63 3.31 -1.76 -5.44
CA MET A 63 2.07 -2.22 -4.83
C MET A 63 1.97 -3.73 -5.00
N LEU A 64 2.02 -4.46 -3.89
CA LEU A 64 1.94 -5.93 -3.86
C LEU A 64 0.56 -6.39 -3.40
N LYS A 65 0.11 -7.53 -3.90
CA LYS A 65 -1.12 -8.17 -3.46
C LYS A 65 -0.99 -8.70 -2.03
N GLY A 66 -1.87 -8.24 -1.15
CA GLY A 66 -2.02 -8.76 0.21
C GLY A 66 -0.96 -8.24 1.19
N SER A 67 -0.69 -9.01 2.24
CA SER A 67 0.33 -8.71 3.25
C SER A 67 1.73 -9.18 2.82
N ILE A 68 2.75 -8.63 3.50
CA ILE A 68 4.13 -9.08 3.44
C ILE A 68 4.67 -9.23 4.87
N PRO A 69 5.68 -10.09 5.12
CA PRO A 69 6.22 -10.26 6.45
C PRO A 69 6.96 -9.00 6.89
N GLY A 70 6.73 -8.59 8.14
CA GLY A 70 7.41 -7.45 8.75
C GLY A 70 6.51 -6.26 9.02
N THR A 71 7.02 -5.35 9.83
CA THR A 71 6.35 -4.11 10.21
C THR A 71 6.71 -2.98 9.25
N LYS A 72 5.95 -1.88 9.31
CA LYS A 72 6.26 -0.63 8.62
C LYS A 72 7.72 -0.20 8.91
N LYS A 73 8.38 0.43 7.93
CA LYS A 73 9.82 0.82 7.94
C LYS A 73 10.85 -0.31 7.89
N ARG A 74 10.45 -1.59 7.93
CA ARG A 74 11.42 -2.70 7.80
C ARG A 74 11.89 -2.81 6.34
N VAL A 75 13.18 -3.00 6.14
CA VAL A 75 13.74 -3.33 4.82
C VAL A 75 13.25 -4.71 4.37
N ILE A 76 12.81 -4.80 3.11
CA ILE A 76 12.30 -6.03 2.50
C ILE A 76 13.08 -6.30 1.23
N THR A 77 13.57 -7.52 1.08
CA THR A 77 14.24 -7.99 -0.15
C THR A 77 13.22 -8.64 -1.08
N ILE A 78 13.02 -8.08 -2.27
CA ILE A 78 12.14 -8.65 -3.30
C ILE A 78 12.99 -9.43 -4.29
N ARG A 79 12.61 -10.69 -4.54
CA ARG A 79 13.28 -11.58 -5.48
C ARG A 79 12.29 -12.03 -6.55
N LYS A 80 12.77 -12.17 -7.79
CA LYS A 80 12.01 -12.87 -8.84
C LYS A 80 11.67 -14.30 -8.37
N SER A 81 10.53 -14.81 -8.84
CA SER A 81 10.18 -16.22 -8.60
C SER A 81 11.20 -17.13 -9.26
N LEU A 82 11.50 -18.26 -8.59
CA LEU A 82 12.34 -19.32 -9.15
C LEU A 82 11.52 -20.32 -9.98
N MET A 83 10.19 -20.25 -9.88
CA MET A 83 9.27 -21.10 -10.62
C MET A 83 8.67 -20.30 -11.77
N VAL A 84 8.46 -20.97 -12.91
CA VAL A 84 7.69 -20.41 -14.00
C VAL A 84 6.21 -20.49 -13.65
N HIS A 85 5.55 -19.34 -13.54
CA HIS A 85 4.13 -19.27 -13.25
C HIS A 85 3.29 -19.52 -14.49
N THR A 86 2.50 -20.59 -14.49
CA THR A 86 1.60 -20.96 -15.60
C THR A 86 0.12 -20.85 -15.25
N SER A 87 -0.20 -20.60 -13.97
CA SER A 87 -1.59 -20.54 -13.53
C SER A 87 -2.30 -19.30 -14.09
N ARG A 88 -3.60 -19.45 -14.43
CA ARG A 88 -4.43 -18.33 -14.92
C ARG A 88 -4.45 -17.14 -13.96
N ARG A 89 -4.42 -17.42 -12.65
CA ARG A 89 -4.36 -16.40 -11.59
C ARG A 89 -3.08 -15.59 -11.65
N ASP A 90 -1.95 -16.23 -11.89
CA ASP A 90 -0.65 -15.54 -11.93
C ASP A 90 -0.51 -14.72 -13.21
N LEU A 91 -1.00 -15.26 -14.34
CA LEU A 91 -0.91 -14.63 -15.67
C LEU A 91 -1.95 -13.54 -15.94
N GLU A 92 -2.97 -13.41 -15.09
CA GLU A 92 -4.02 -12.38 -15.23
C GLU A 92 -3.41 -10.96 -15.31
N LYS A 93 -3.81 -10.17 -16.31
CA LYS A 93 -3.42 -8.76 -16.41
C LYS A 93 -4.30 -7.94 -15.46
N VAL A 94 -3.69 -7.33 -14.45
CA VAL A 94 -4.42 -6.55 -13.44
C VAL A 94 -4.58 -5.12 -13.91
N GLN A 95 -5.83 -4.67 -14.04
CA GLN A 95 -6.19 -3.28 -14.29
C GLN A 95 -6.88 -2.73 -13.04
N LEU A 96 -6.23 -1.79 -12.34
CA LEU A 96 -6.78 -1.17 -11.15
C LEU A 96 -7.80 -0.09 -11.54
N LYS A 97 -9.01 -0.16 -11.00
CA LYS A 97 -10.04 0.86 -11.23
C LYS A 97 -9.96 2.02 -10.24
N PHE A 98 -9.60 1.75 -8.99
CA PHE A 98 -9.56 2.74 -7.93
C PHE A 98 -8.48 2.39 -6.91
N ILE A 99 -7.83 3.42 -6.36
CA ILE A 99 -6.88 3.30 -5.26
C ILE A 99 -7.36 4.21 -4.13
N ASP A 100 -7.49 3.62 -2.94
CA ASP A 100 -7.92 4.34 -1.76
C ASP A 100 -6.75 5.11 -1.12
N THR A 101 -6.92 6.42 -1.09
CA THR A 101 -6.00 7.44 -0.55
C THR A 101 -6.61 8.16 0.66
N SER A 102 -7.72 7.65 1.18
CA SER A 102 -8.30 8.16 2.42
C SER A 102 -7.36 8.01 3.62
N SER A 103 -7.56 8.86 4.63
CA SER A 103 -6.79 8.81 5.88
C SER A 103 -6.80 7.40 6.48
N LYS A 104 -5.62 6.96 6.94
CA LYS A 104 -5.45 5.72 7.71
C LYS A 104 -5.36 5.97 9.22
N PHE A 105 -5.55 7.22 9.63
CA PHE A 105 -5.70 7.60 11.02
C PHE A 105 -7.19 7.82 11.29
N GLY A 106 -7.80 6.92 12.07
CA GLY A 106 -9.26 6.86 12.26
C GLY A 106 -10.01 6.36 11.02
N HIS A 107 -11.25 6.80 10.84
CA HIS A 107 -12.09 6.46 9.69
C HIS A 107 -11.91 7.49 8.56
N GLY A 108 -11.36 7.06 7.42
CA GLY A 108 -11.14 7.92 6.26
C GLY A 108 -12.41 8.16 5.46
N ALA A 109 -12.85 9.42 5.36
CA ALA A 109 -14.08 9.81 4.63
C ALA A 109 -13.82 10.39 3.23
N PHE A 110 -12.67 11.03 3.02
CA PHE A 110 -12.34 11.76 1.79
C PHE A 110 -11.05 11.22 1.18
N GLN A 111 -10.94 11.24 -0.14
CA GLN A 111 -9.76 10.83 -0.90
C GLN A 111 -8.77 11.97 -1.08
N THR A 112 -9.27 13.18 -1.32
CA THR A 112 -8.43 14.36 -1.54
C THR A 112 -8.75 15.48 -0.55
N LYS A 113 -7.79 16.41 -0.38
CA LYS A 113 -8.04 17.64 0.39
C LYS A 113 -9.09 18.52 -0.29
N ALA A 114 -9.09 18.56 -1.62
CA ALA A 114 -10.05 19.33 -2.40
C ALA A 114 -11.48 18.84 -2.17
N GLU A 115 -11.69 17.52 -2.20
CA GLU A 115 -12.97 16.88 -1.90
C GLU A 115 -13.46 17.23 -0.48
N LYS A 116 -12.57 17.13 0.52
CA LYS A 116 -12.90 17.52 1.90
C LYS A 116 -13.30 18.99 2.03
N SER A 117 -12.58 19.89 1.37
CA SER A 117 -12.90 21.33 1.38
C SER A 117 -14.21 21.62 0.66
N ALA A 118 -14.49 20.95 -0.47
CA ALA A 118 -15.73 21.10 -1.21
C ALA A 118 -16.94 20.61 -0.39
N PHE A 119 -16.80 19.51 0.33
CA PHE A 119 -17.87 18.96 1.18
C PHE A 119 -18.14 19.81 2.43
N LEU A 120 -17.09 20.24 3.14
CA LEU A 120 -17.24 20.98 4.40
C LEU A 120 -17.55 22.47 4.20
N GLY A 121 -17.26 23.02 3.02
CA GLY A 121 -17.40 24.45 2.73
C GLY A 121 -16.43 25.32 3.54
N THR A 122 -16.77 26.60 3.67
CA THR A 122 -15.95 27.57 4.41
C THR A 122 -16.03 27.32 5.90
N LEU A 123 -14.90 26.97 6.50
CA LEU A 123 -14.78 26.78 7.94
C LEU A 123 -14.25 28.04 8.62
N LYS A 124 -14.56 28.22 9.90
CA LYS A 124 -13.92 29.25 10.73
C LYS A 124 -12.42 29.00 10.78
N LYS A 125 -11.62 30.02 10.44
CA LYS A 125 -10.16 29.98 10.59
C LYS A 125 -9.82 29.70 12.05
N ARG A 126 -9.02 28.66 12.30
CA ARG A 126 -8.40 28.46 13.61
C ARG A 126 -7.08 29.22 13.55
N ASP A 127 -6.93 30.17 14.48
CA ASP A 127 -5.69 30.93 14.67
C ASP A 127 -4.52 30.01 15.05
#